data_AF-A0A354ZCX4-F1
#
_entry.id   AF-A0A354ZCX4-F1
#
_cell.length_a   1.000
_cell.length_b   1.000
_cell.length_c   1.000
_cell.angle_alpha   90.00
_cell.angle_beta   90.00
_cell.angle_gamma   90.00
#
_symmetry.space_group_name_H-M   'P 1'
#
loop_
_entity.id
_entity.type
_entity.pdbx_description
1 polymer ?
#
loop_
_entity_poly.entity_id
_entity_poly.type
_entity_poly.pdbx_seq_one_letter_code
_entity_poly.pdbx_strand_id
1 'polypeptide(L)'
;AGRMPGHMNVLLAEVDVPYDKLYEMDQVNDEFADTDLVIVVGANDVINPAANTAEGTPIYGMPILNVHEAKHVVIFNYDTKPGYAGVDNPLYEASDKVTLLLG
;
A
#
# COMPACT_ATOMS: atom_id res chain seq x y z
N ALA A 1 -4.39 -7.90 -0.53
CA ALA A 1 -2.94 -7.85 -0.82
C ALA A 1 -2.40 -9.25 -1.13
N GLY A 2 -1.36 -9.37 -1.96
CA GLY A 2 -0.82 -10.67 -2.40
C GLY A 2 -1.54 -11.26 -3.62
N ARG A 3 -1.34 -12.56 -3.86
CA ARG A 3 -1.85 -13.28 -5.05
C ARG A 3 -3.04 -14.22 -4.79
N MET A 4 -3.51 -14.32 -3.55
CA MET A 4 -4.67 -15.14 -3.16
C MET A 4 -5.52 -14.37 -2.15
N PRO A 5 -6.85 -14.60 -2.09
CA PRO A 5 -7.68 -14.03 -1.03
C PRO A 5 -7.15 -14.42 0.36
N GLY A 6 -7.04 -13.46 1.28
CA GLY A 6 -6.54 -13.69 2.64
C GLY A 6 -5.05 -14.07 2.74
N HIS A 7 -4.26 -13.92 1.66
CA HIS A 7 -2.86 -14.35 1.62
C HIS A 7 -2.04 -13.77 2.79
N MET A 8 -2.15 -12.46 3.04
CA MET A 8 -1.39 -11.83 4.13
C MET A 8 -1.89 -12.27 5.51
N ASN A 9 -3.20 -12.46 5.70
CA ASN A 9 -3.76 -12.92 6.97
C ASN A 9 -3.21 -14.30 7.35
N VAL A 10 -3.02 -15.21 6.37
CA VAL A 10 -2.42 -16.53 6.59
C VAL A 10 -0.95 -16.42 6.98
N LEU A 11 -0.15 -15.65 6.23
CA LEU A 11 1.28 -15.50 6.53
C LEU A 11 1.53 -14.83 7.87
N LEU A 12 0.74 -13.82 8.23
CA LEU A 12 0.87 -13.12 9.52
C LEU A 12 0.43 -14.00 10.69
N ALA A 13 -0.57 -14.86 10.48
CA ALA A 13 -0.96 -15.86 11.48
C ALA A 13 0.14 -16.93 11.68
N GLU A 14 0.85 -17.33 10.63
CA GLU A 14 1.96 -18.29 10.71
C GLU A 14 3.15 -17.78 11.55
N VAL A 15 3.35 -16.46 11.61
CA VAL A 15 4.38 -15.82 12.43
C VAL A 15 3.83 -15.24 13.74
N ASP A 16 2.69 -15.73 14.21
CA ASP A 16 2.06 -15.39 15.50
C ASP A 16 1.76 -13.89 15.70
N VAL A 17 1.39 -13.16 14.62
CA VAL A 17 0.92 -11.77 14.77
C VAL A 17 -0.47 -11.78 15.42
N PRO A 18 -0.66 -11.03 16.53
CA PRO A 18 -1.95 -10.94 17.20
C PRO A 18 -3.05 -10.39 16.26
N TYR A 19 -4.20 -11.07 16.21
CA TYR A 19 -5.32 -10.69 15.34
C TYR A 19 -5.92 -9.31 15.66
N ASP A 20 -5.82 -8.83 16.90
CA ASP A 20 -6.25 -7.49 17.32
C ASP A 20 -5.38 -6.36 16.72
N LYS A 21 -4.24 -6.71 16.13
CA LYS A 21 -3.38 -5.80 15.38
C LYS A 21 -3.60 -5.87 13.87
N LEU A 22 -4.47 -6.78 13.40
CA LEU A 22 -4.81 -6.93 11.99
C LEU A 22 -6.09 -6.16 11.72
N TYR A 23 -5.98 -5.14 10.88
CA TYR A 23 -7.09 -4.29 10.48
C TYR A 23 -7.40 -4.52 9.00
N GLU A 24 -8.68 -4.59 8.68
CA GLU A 24 -9.14 -4.55 7.30
C GLU A 24 -9.13 -3.10 6.78
N MET A 25 -9.07 -2.95 5.45
CA MET A 25 -8.91 -1.66 4.78
C MET A 25 -9.95 -0.61 5.23
N ASP A 26 -11.22 -1.01 5.28
CA ASP A 26 -12.34 -0.11 5.66
C ASP A 26 -12.27 0.36 7.11
N GLN A 27 -11.50 -0.32 7.97
CA GLN A 27 -11.36 0.03 9.38
C GLN A 27 -10.23 1.05 9.61
N VAL A 28 -9.20 1.03 8.78
CA VAL A 28 -7.96 1.79 9.00
C VAL A 28 -7.80 2.99 8.07
N ASN A 29 -8.53 3.05 6.96
CA ASN A 29 -8.31 4.09 5.94
C ASN A 29 -8.49 5.51 6.49
N ASP A 30 -9.48 5.74 7.35
CA ASP A 30 -9.73 7.05 7.95
C ASP A 30 -8.65 7.46 8.98
N GLU A 31 -7.83 6.53 9.46
CA GLU A 31 -6.77 6.79 10.45
C GLU A 31 -5.45 7.25 9.81
N PHE A 32 -5.27 7.08 8.49
CA PHE A 32 -4.01 7.44 7.84
C PHE A 32 -3.71 8.95 7.94
N ALA A 33 -4.72 9.81 7.86
CA ALA A 33 -4.55 11.27 7.97
C ALA A 33 -3.92 11.70 9.31
N ASP A 34 -4.17 10.96 10.39
CA ASP A 34 -3.61 11.22 11.72
C ASP A 34 -2.32 10.42 12.01
N THR A 35 -1.93 9.52 11.10
CA THR A 35 -0.78 8.63 11.28
C THR A 35 0.55 9.35 10.99
N ASP A 36 1.47 9.28 11.95
CA ASP A 36 2.80 9.91 11.83
C ASP A 36 3.70 9.23 10.80
N LEU A 37 3.66 7.90 10.72
CA LEU A 37 4.54 7.11 9.87
C LEU A 37 3.83 5.85 9.38
N VAL A 38 3.87 5.61 8.08
CA VAL A 38 3.47 4.35 7.44
C VAL A 38 4.68 3.65 6.86
N ILE A 39 4.82 2.36 7.15
CA ILE A 39 5.83 1.49 6.55
C ILE A 39 5.14 0.53 5.59
N VAL A 40 5.49 0.61 4.32
CA VAL A 40 4.99 -0.27 3.26
C VAL A 40 6.09 -1.26 2.90
N VAL A 41 5.75 -2.56 2.91
CA VAL A 41 6.69 -3.63 2.56
C VAL A 41 6.12 -4.46 1.42
N GLY A 42 6.81 -4.49 0.28
CA GLY A 42 6.46 -5.39 -0.84
C GLY A 42 5.12 -5.12 -1.51
N ALA A 43 4.53 -3.93 -1.33
CA ALA A 43 3.24 -3.56 -1.89
C ALA A 43 3.38 -2.45 -2.94
N ASN A 44 2.58 -2.54 -4.00
CA ASN A 44 2.51 -1.53 -5.05
C ASN A 44 1.03 -1.22 -5.39
N ASP A 45 0.34 -2.08 -6.13
CA ASP A 45 -1.01 -1.76 -6.65
C ASP A 45 -2.02 -1.41 -5.55
N VAL A 46 -1.96 -2.08 -4.39
CA VAL A 46 -2.91 -1.88 -3.26
C VAL A 46 -2.70 -0.56 -2.49
N ILE A 47 -1.65 0.19 -2.78
CA ILE A 47 -1.40 1.53 -2.24
C ILE A 47 -1.38 2.60 -3.33
N ASN A 48 -1.64 2.25 -4.59
CA ASN A 48 -1.42 3.12 -5.75
C ASN A 48 -2.55 4.15 -5.89
N PRO A 49 -2.33 5.46 -5.66
CA PRO A 49 -3.38 6.48 -5.73
C PRO A 49 -3.99 6.65 -7.13
N ALA A 50 -3.31 6.17 -8.19
CA ALA A 50 -3.84 6.19 -9.54
C ALA A 50 -5.12 5.35 -9.69
N ALA A 51 -5.43 4.44 -8.76
CA ALA A 51 -6.71 3.74 -8.71
C ALA A 51 -7.91 4.70 -8.61
N ASN A 52 -7.73 5.89 -8.04
CA ASN A 52 -8.79 6.88 -7.85
C ASN A 52 -8.95 7.86 -9.02
N THR A 53 -7.95 7.97 -9.89
CA THR A 53 -7.88 9.07 -10.88
C THR A 53 -7.58 8.62 -12.30
N ALA A 54 -6.89 7.49 -12.49
CA ALA A 54 -6.45 7.03 -13.80
C ALA A 54 -7.52 6.19 -14.51
N GLU A 55 -8.55 6.86 -15.01
CA GLU A 55 -9.62 6.24 -15.81
C GLU A 55 -9.06 5.38 -16.96
N GLY A 56 -9.70 4.25 -17.23
CA GLY A 56 -9.31 3.33 -18.30
C GLY A 56 -8.11 2.43 -17.99
N THR A 57 -7.50 2.55 -16.81
CA THR A 57 -6.47 1.62 -16.34
C THR A 57 -7.05 0.42 -15.60
N PRO A 58 -6.35 -0.73 -15.53
CA PRO A 58 -6.83 -1.92 -14.81
C PRO A 58 -7.04 -1.74 -13.30
N ILE A 59 -6.44 -0.69 -12.71
CA ILE A 59 -6.57 -0.38 -11.27
C ILE A 59 -7.69 0.61 -10.97
N TYR A 60 -8.30 1.22 -11.98
CA TYR A 60 -9.29 2.27 -11.75
C TYR A 60 -10.51 1.73 -10.99
N GLY A 61 -10.87 2.39 -9.90
CA GLY A 61 -11.96 1.99 -9.01
C GLY A 61 -11.64 0.83 -8.07
N MET A 62 -10.39 0.32 -8.08
CA MET A 62 -9.96 -0.67 -7.10
C MET A 62 -9.82 0.00 -5.72
N PRO A 63 -10.35 -0.61 -4.65
CA PRO A 63 -10.12 -0.10 -3.30
C PRO A 63 -8.64 -0.23 -2.93
N ILE A 64 -8.08 0.84 -2.37
CA ILE A 64 -6.67 0.95 -1.97
C ILE A 64 -6.54 1.40 -0.51
N LEU A 65 -5.36 1.19 0.06
CA LEU A 65 -4.97 1.82 1.33
C LEU A 65 -4.54 3.26 1.07
N ASN A 66 -5.12 4.22 1.78
CA ASN A 66 -4.84 5.65 1.66
C ASN A 66 -3.53 6.07 2.34
N VAL A 67 -2.47 5.28 2.20
CA VAL A 67 -1.17 5.50 2.87
C VAL A 67 -0.56 6.88 2.57
N HIS A 68 -0.92 7.47 1.43
CA HIS A 68 -0.48 8.78 0.99
C HIS A 68 -1.01 9.94 1.84
N GLU A 69 -2.04 9.70 2.65
CA GLU A 69 -2.60 10.69 3.57
C GLU A 69 -1.77 10.84 4.85
N ALA A 70 -0.91 9.86 5.18
CA ALA A 70 -0.03 9.92 6.33
C ALA A 70 1.02 11.03 6.24
N LYS A 71 1.56 11.42 7.41
CA LYS A 71 2.59 12.48 7.48
C LYS A 71 3.87 12.07 6.75
N HIS A 72 4.30 10.81 6.94
CA HIS A 72 5.45 10.22 6.27
C HIS A 72 5.17 8.77 5.85
N VAL A 73 5.70 8.38 4.69
CA VAL A 73 5.60 7.02 4.16
C VAL A 73 7.00 6.51 3.80
N VAL A 74 7.33 5.30 4.25
CA VAL A 74 8.57 4.62 3.88
C VAL A 74 8.20 3.34 3.14
N ILE A 75 8.70 3.20 1.90
CA ILE A 75 8.36 2.08 1.03
C ILE A 75 9.60 1.22 0.80
N PHE A 76 9.51 -0.05 1.17
CA PHE A 76 10.53 -1.07 0.98
C PHE A 76 10.16 -1.99 -0.18
N ASN A 77 10.72 -1.72 -1.36
CA ASN A 77 10.51 -2.50 -2.59
C ASN A 77 11.82 -2.65 -3.36
N TYR A 78 11.95 -3.70 -4.19
CA TYR A 78 13.18 -3.97 -4.92
C TYR A 78 13.52 -2.90 -5.97
N ASP A 79 12.52 -2.46 -6.74
CA ASP A 79 12.65 -1.43 -7.76
C ASP A 79 11.39 -0.56 -7.82
N THR A 80 11.38 0.42 -8.73
CA THR A 80 10.27 1.34 -8.95
C THR A 80 9.31 0.87 -10.05
N LYS A 81 9.40 -0.38 -10.51
CA LYS A 81 8.55 -0.86 -11.61
C LYS A 81 7.11 -1.05 -11.13
N PRO A 82 6.15 -0.99 -12.07
CA PRO A 82 4.75 -1.31 -11.80
C PRO A 82 4.55 -2.68 -11.14
N GLY A 83 3.47 -2.78 -10.37
CA GLY A 83 3.00 -4.05 -9.83
C GLY A 83 2.33 -4.93 -10.89
N TYR A 84 1.33 -5.70 -10.47
CA TYR A 84 0.63 -6.62 -11.35
C TYR A 84 -0.19 -5.92 -12.42
N ALA A 85 -0.77 -4.78 -12.08
CA ALA A 85 -1.63 -4.05 -13.01
C ALA A 85 -0.87 -3.32 -14.12
N GLY A 86 0.46 -3.24 -14.04
CA GLY A 86 1.27 -2.59 -15.07
C GLY A 86 1.12 -1.07 -15.13
N VAL A 87 0.63 -0.44 -14.05
CA VAL A 87 0.46 1.01 -13.93
C VAL A 87 1.53 1.57 -12.99
N ASP A 88 2.16 2.68 -13.39
CA ASP A 88 3.12 3.38 -12.55
C ASP A 88 2.46 3.88 -11.25
N ASN A 89 3.23 3.94 -10.17
CA ASN A 89 2.74 4.38 -8.88
C ASN A 89 3.19 5.82 -8.59
N PRO A 90 2.28 6.80 -8.52
CA PRO A 90 2.61 8.18 -8.22
C PRO A 90 3.36 8.36 -6.89
N LEU A 91 3.24 7.41 -5.94
CA LEU A 91 3.99 7.46 -4.68
C LEU A 91 5.50 7.26 -4.85
N TYR A 92 5.96 6.78 -6.02
CA TYR A 92 7.39 6.61 -6.26
C TYR A 92 8.03 7.85 -6.87
N GLU A 93 7.25 8.88 -7.17
CA GLU A 93 7.77 10.18 -7.55
C GLU A 93 8.44 10.87 -6.34
N ALA A 94 9.47 11.66 -6.60
CA ALA A 94 10.24 12.32 -5.55
C ALA A 94 9.37 13.29 -4.76
N SER A 95 9.30 13.11 -3.44
CA SER A 95 8.51 13.91 -2.52
C SER A 95 9.16 13.92 -1.13
N ASP A 96 9.02 15.03 -0.40
CA ASP A 96 9.49 15.14 1.00
C ASP A 96 8.73 14.20 1.96
N LYS A 97 7.55 13.71 1.54
CA LYS A 97 6.71 12.81 2.34
C LYS A 97 7.07 11.33 2.19
N VAL A 98 7.63 10.93 1.05
CA VAL A 98 7.84 9.52 0.71
C VAL A 98 9.32 9.20 0.61
N THR A 99 9.77 8.25 1.42
CA THR A 99 11.13 7.70 1.32
C THR A 99 11.07 6.31 0.67
N LEU A 100 11.77 6.15 -0.45
CA LEU A 100 11.94 4.85 -1.10
C LEU A 100 13.23 4.20 -0.60
N LEU A 101 13.09 2.98 -0.05
CA LEU A 101 14.21 2.12 0.31
C LEU A 101 14.22 0.95 -0.66
N LEU A 102 15.11 1.07 -1.66
CA LEU A 102 15.27 0.09 -2.73
C LEU A 102 16.35 -0.95 -2.37
N GLY A 103 16.15 -2.21 -2.73
CA GLY A 103 17.12 -3.29 -2.47
C GLY A 103 16.58 -4.70 -2.63
#